data_AF-A0A973M200-F1
#
_entry.id   AF-A0A973M200-F1
#
_cell.length_a   1.000
_cell.length_b   1.000
_cell.length_c   1.000
_cell.angle_alpha   90.00
_cell.angle_beta   90.00
_cell.angle_gamma   90.00
#
_symmetry.space_group_name_H-M   'P 1'
#
loop_
_entity.id
_entity.type
_entity.pdbx_description
1 polymer ?
#
loop_
_entity_poly.entity_id
_entity_poly.type
_entity_poly.pdbx_seq_one_letter_code
_entity_poly.pdbx_strand_id
1 'polypeptide(L)'
;KRSVQPYFVLQGNICALLATKDHVNVFIYDPLVPDPHGIINQGHGNATARSVQFYRDDEIDWPALQEMFRAVIANNRAGGWRRLSAGRSG
;
A
#
# COMPACT_ATOMS: atom_id res chain seq x y z
N LYS A 1 -6.64 -14.57 -4.26
CA LYS A 1 -6.02 -15.25 -5.43
C LYS A 1 -5.00 -14.28 -6.03
N ARG A 2 -3.69 -14.60 -5.99
CA ARG A 2 -2.60 -13.78 -6.57
C ARG A 2 -2.18 -14.37 -7.92
N SER A 3 -3.05 -14.30 -8.95
CA SER A 3 -2.82 -15.08 -10.18
C SER A 3 -2.63 -14.24 -11.45
N VAL A 4 -2.73 -12.91 -11.38
CA VAL A 4 -2.70 -12.06 -12.58
C VAL A 4 -1.94 -10.75 -12.39
N GLN A 5 -1.81 -10.28 -11.16
CA GLN A 5 -1.09 -9.04 -10.82
C GLN A 5 0.27 -9.41 -10.21
N PRO A 6 1.34 -8.66 -10.50
CA PRO A 6 2.58 -8.79 -9.74
C PRO A 6 2.34 -8.34 -8.30
N TYR A 7 2.63 -9.24 -7.35
CA TYR A 7 2.57 -8.98 -5.92
C TYR A 7 3.98 -8.91 -5.35
N PHE A 8 4.22 -7.94 -4.47
CA PHE A 8 5.44 -7.82 -3.68
C PHE A 8 5.11 -8.14 -2.23
N VAL A 9 5.87 -9.07 -1.66
CA VAL A 9 5.58 -9.65 -0.34
C VAL A 9 6.84 -9.73 0.51
N LEU A 10 6.71 -9.50 1.80
CA LEU A 10 7.72 -9.80 2.82
C LEU A 10 7.00 -9.96 4.16
N GLN A 11 6.89 -11.20 4.65
CA GLN A 11 6.12 -11.55 5.86
C GLN A 11 4.66 -11.05 5.87
N GLY A 12 4.11 -10.80 4.68
CA GLY A 12 2.82 -10.16 4.45
C GLY A 12 2.80 -9.52 3.06
N ASN A 13 1.63 -9.06 2.61
CA ASN A 13 1.54 -8.27 1.37
C ASN A 13 2.14 -6.88 1.62
N ILE A 14 2.97 -6.41 0.70
CA ILE A 14 3.43 -5.02 0.67
C ILE A 14 2.55 -4.25 -0.31
N CYS A 15 2.67 -4.61 -1.59
CA CYS A 15 1.90 -4.00 -2.66
C CYS A 15 1.58 -4.98 -3.80
N ALA A 16 0.67 -4.55 -4.66
CA ALA A 16 0.45 -5.17 -5.96
C ALA A 16 0.28 -4.08 -7.02
N LEU A 17 0.65 -4.39 -8.26
CA LEU A 17 0.46 -3.48 -9.38
C LEU A 17 -0.69 -3.95 -10.27
N LEU A 18 -1.50 -3.01 -10.75
CA LEU A 18 -2.52 -3.27 -11.76
C LEU A 18 -2.47 -2.17 -12.82
N ALA A 19 -2.09 -2.55 -14.03
CA ALA A 19 -2.24 -1.70 -15.20
C ALA A 19 -3.73 -1.63 -15.59
N THR A 20 -4.23 -0.41 -15.76
CA THR A 20 -5.55 -0.12 -16.31
C THR A 20 -5.38 0.45 -17.72
N LYS A 21 -6.44 1.04 -18.29
CA LYS A 21 -6.37 1.66 -19.61
C LYS A 21 -5.46 2.90 -19.62
N ASP A 22 -5.48 3.69 -18.56
CA ASP A 22 -4.92 5.05 -18.51
C ASP A 22 -3.96 5.29 -17.34
N HIS A 23 -3.88 4.36 -16.37
CA HIS A 23 -2.99 4.49 -15.22
C HIS A 23 -2.51 3.13 -14.70
N VAL A 24 -1.57 3.16 -13.77
CA VAL A 24 -1.14 2.00 -12.98
C VAL A 24 -1.56 2.22 -11.52
N ASN A 25 -2.29 1.27 -10.96
CA ASN A 25 -2.54 1.24 -9.52
C ASN A 25 -1.37 0.58 -8.80
N VAL A 26 -0.88 1.22 -7.75
CA VAL A 26 -0.06 0.61 -6.71
C VAL A 26 -0.94 0.42 -5.48
N PHE A 27 -1.42 -0.80 -5.27
CA PHE A 27 -2.20 -1.14 -4.08
C PHE A 27 -1.28 -1.28 -2.87
N ILE A 28 -1.60 -0.62 -1.76
CA ILE A 28 -0.88 -0.68 -0.48
C ILE A 28 -1.71 -1.51 0.50
N TYR A 29 -1.20 -2.67 0.92
CA TYR A 29 -1.94 -3.66 1.72
C TYR A 29 -1.82 -3.46 3.24
N ASP A 30 -1.84 -2.20 3.68
CA ASP A 30 -1.83 -1.84 5.09
C ASP A 30 -2.60 -0.52 5.32
N PRO A 31 -3.80 -0.54 5.94
CA PRO A 31 -4.58 0.66 6.21
C PRO A 31 -4.00 1.51 7.34
N LEU A 32 -3.07 0.98 8.16
CA LEU A 32 -2.47 1.71 9.29
C LEU A 32 -1.25 2.55 8.90
N VAL A 33 -0.70 2.34 7.71
CA VAL A 33 0.48 3.09 7.25
C VAL A 33 0.11 4.56 7.05
N PRO A 34 0.86 5.51 7.63
CA PRO A 34 0.58 6.93 7.42
C PRO A 34 0.88 7.33 5.97
N ASP A 35 0.24 8.40 5.52
CA ASP A 35 0.51 9.03 4.23
C ASP A 35 0.83 10.52 4.44
N PRO A 36 2.01 10.84 4.98
CA PRO A 36 2.36 12.22 5.33
C PRO A 36 2.57 13.11 4.10
N HIS A 37 2.90 12.51 2.95
CA HIS A 37 3.12 13.21 1.67
C HIS A 37 1.85 13.29 0.81
N GLY A 38 0.76 12.66 1.24
CA GLY A 38 -0.54 12.71 0.55
C GLY A 38 -0.53 12.04 -0.83
N ILE A 39 0.28 11.01 -1.04
CA ILE A 39 0.40 10.34 -2.35
C ILE A 39 -0.74 9.35 -2.62
N ILE A 40 -1.48 8.91 -1.60
CA ILE A 40 -2.67 8.09 -1.77
C ILE A 40 -3.76 8.95 -2.39
N ASN A 41 -4.24 8.55 -3.56
CA ASN A 41 -5.31 9.25 -4.27
C ASN A 41 -6.58 8.40 -4.44
N GLN A 42 -6.59 7.16 -3.94
CA GLN A 42 -7.73 6.27 -4.05
C GLN A 42 -7.89 5.36 -2.82
N GLY A 43 -9.14 5.09 -2.47
CA GLY A 43 -9.47 4.09 -1.46
C GLY A 43 -9.29 4.55 -0.01
N HIS A 44 -9.29 5.86 0.27
CA HIS A 44 -9.14 6.41 1.62
C HIS A 44 -10.05 5.79 2.69
N GLY A 45 -11.26 5.33 2.33
CA GLY A 45 -12.20 4.65 3.23
C GLY A 45 -12.13 3.12 3.21
N ASN A 46 -11.23 2.51 2.44
CA ASN A 46 -11.14 1.05 2.34
C ASN A 46 -10.49 0.45 3.59
N ALA A 47 -11.16 -0.54 4.17
CA ALA A 47 -10.70 -1.21 5.39
C ALA A 47 -9.46 -2.12 5.21
N THR A 48 -8.96 -2.30 3.98
CA THR A 48 -7.91 -3.30 3.70
C THR A 48 -6.77 -2.79 2.82
N ALA A 49 -7.04 -2.01 1.78
CA ALA A 49 -6.02 -1.48 0.89
C ALA A 49 -6.41 -0.12 0.33
N ARG A 50 -5.40 0.74 0.22
CA ARG A 50 -5.45 2.06 -0.44
C ARG A 50 -4.56 2.03 -1.68
N SER A 51 -4.70 3.01 -2.58
CA SER A 51 -3.92 3.00 -3.81
C SER A 51 -3.31 4.36 -4.14
N VAL A 52 -2.12 4.31 -4.73
CA VAL A 52 -1.53 5.40 -5.49
C VAL A 52 -1.74 5.07 -6.96
N GLN A 53 -2.45 5.94 -7.69
CA GLN A 53 -2.60 5.83 -9.15
C GLN A 53 -1.56 6.71 -9.81
N PHE A 54 -0.79 6.14 -10.74
CA PHE A 54 0.16 6.86 -11.59
C PHE A 54 -0.36 6.87 -13.02
N TYR A 55 -0.62 8.07 -13.55
CA TYR A 55 -0.94 8.32 -14.95
C TYR A 55 0.34 8.51 -15.78
N ARG A 56 0.20 8.55 -17.11
CA ARG A 56 1.32 8.51 -18.06
C ARG A 56 2.41 9.55 -17.82
N ASP A 57 2.03 10.76 -17.40
CA ASP A 57 2.92 11.91 -17.27
C ASP A 57 3.10 12.35 -15.81
N ASP A 58 2.64 11.53 -14.85
CA ASP A 58 2.84 11.81 -13.44
C ASP A 58 4.31 11.68 -13.07
N GLU A 59 4.78 12.64 -12.27
CA GLU A 59 6.04 12.48 -11.55
C GLU A 59 5.85 11.48 -10.39
N ILE A 60 6.81 10.57 -10.24
CA ILE A 60 6.79 9.60 -9.15
C ILE A 60 7.61 10.15 -7.98
N ASP A 61 6.95 10.40 -6.85
CA ASP A 61 7.62 10.66 -5.58
C ASP A 61 8.22 9.35 -5.02
N TRP A 62 9.42 9.01 -5.51
CA TRP A 62 10.15 7.82 -5.10
C TRP A 62 10.45 7.78 -3.59
N PRO A 63 10.92 8.88 -2.95
CA PRO A 63 11.11 8.90 -1.50
C PRO A 63 9.84 8.56 -0.71
N ALA A 64 8.70 9.18 -1.04
CA ALA A 64 7.44 8.94 -0.34
C ALA A 64 6.96 7.50 -0.52
N LEU A 65 7.04 6.96 -1.74
CA LEU A 65 6.64 5.58 -2.02
C LEU A 65 7.54 4.59 -1.26
N GLN A 66 8.84 4.84 -1.20
CA GLN A 66 9.79 4.00 -0.47
C GLN A 66 9.56 4.04 1.04
N GLU A 67 9.26 5.21 1.60
CA GLU A 67 8.90 5.37 3.01
C GLU A 67 7.64 4.54 3.35
N MET A 68 6.61 4.63 2.50
CA MET A 68 5.38 3.88 2.65
C MET A 68 5.63 2.36 2.64
N PHE A 69 6.41 1.85 1.69
CA PHE A 69 6.77 0.42 1.65
C PHE A 69 7.54 -0.03 2.89
N ARG A 70 8.48 0.79 3.38
CA ARG A 70 9.23 0.49 4.63
C ARG A 70 8.29 0.40 5.82
N ALA A 71 7.29 1.28 5.92
CA ALA A 71 6.28 1.23 6.98
C ALA A 71 5.43 -0.06 6.90
N VAL A 72 4.97 -0.46 5.70
CA VAL A 72 4.25 -1.73 5.51
C VAL A 72 5.13 -2.91 5.94
N ILE A 73 6.40 -2.92 5.55
CA ILE A 73 7.35 -3.97 5.92
C ILE A 73 7.54 -4.05 7.45
N ALA A 74 7.66 -2.91 8.12
CA ALA A 74 7.78 -2.85 9.57
C ALA A 74 6.54 -3.45 10.26
N ASN A 75 5.35 -3.09 9.80
CA ASN A 75 4.09 -3.63 10.31
C ASN A 75 3.97 -5.14 10.07
N ASN A 76 4.31 -5.62 8.86
CA ASN A 76 4.33 -7.05 8.53
C ASN A 76 5.27 -7.82 9.47
N ARG A 77 6.48 -7.30 9.73
CA ARG A 77 7.43 -7.89 10.68
C ARG A 77 6.93 -7.90 12.13
N ALA A 78 6.11 -6.92 12.51
CA ALA A 78 5.44 -6.87 13.80
C ALA A 78 4.19 -7.78 13.89
N GLY A 79 3.93 -8.62 12.87
CA GLY A 79 2.80 -9.56 12.83
C GLY A 79 1.61 -9.09 11.99
N GLY A 80 1.78 -8.01 11.23
CA GLY A 80 0.81 -7.47 10.28
C GLY A 80 -0.23 -6.55 10.94
N TRP A 81 -0.77 -5.65 10.12
CA TRP A 81 -1.70 -4.61 10.57
C TRP A 81 -2.93 -5.14 11.31
N ARG A 82 -3.45 -6.33 10.96
CA ARG A 82 -4.60 -6.92 11.67
C ARG A 82 -4.31 -7.16 13.15
N ARG A 83 -3.11 -7.63 13.47
CA ARG A 83 -2.67 -7.84 14.86
C ARG A 83 -2.45 -6.49 15.56
N LEU A 84 -1.84 -5.55 14.86
CA LEU A 84 -1.56 -4.21 15.39
C LEU A 84 -2.84 -3.42 15.68
N SER A 85 -3.86 -3.53 14.82
CA SER A 85 -5.19 -2.94 15.03
C SER A 85 -5.87 -3.52 16.27
N ALA A 86 -5.82 -4.84 16.47
CA ALA A 86 -6.43 -5.48 17.63
C ALA A 86 -5.80 -5.02 18.96
N GLY A 87 -4.49 -4.76 18.97
CA GLY A 87 -3.78 -4.22 20.15
C GLY A 87 -4.01 -2.73 20.42
N ARG A 88 -4.58 -1.97 19.48
CA ARG A 88 -4.91 -0.54 19.66
C ARG A 88 -6.33 -0.31 20.19
N SER A 89 -7.16 -1.34 20.25
CA SER A 89 -8.55 -1.27 20.73
C SER A 89 -8.72 -1.77 22.18
N GLY A 90 -7.61 -2.03 22.88
CA GLY A 90 -7.58 -2.47 24.28
C GLY A 90 -7.00 -1.42 25.21
#